data_AF-A0A7Y4ZYK5-F1
#
_entry.id   AF-A0A7Y4ZYK5-F1
#
_cell.length_a   1.000
_cell.length_b   1.000
_cell.length_c   1.000
_cell.angle_alpha   90.00
_cell.angle_beta   90.00
_cell.angle_gamma   90.00
#
_symmetry.space_group_name_H-M   'P 1'
#
loop_
_entity.id
_entity.type
_entity.pdbx_description
1 polymer ?
#
loop_
_entity_poly.entity_id
_entity_poly.type
_entity_poly.pdbx_seq_one_letter_code
_entity_poly.pdbx_strand_id
1 'polypeptide(L)'
;MTNDSDVIQHQLLPEQVLKANSTCVVIDETGNPGQDSGSLYLDESRKTWVAVFLSGEDFATVTRELPLALEGLEHHTGGREFHLTDIYRGHKDFKEVSPELRLKIISFLAYIFSKYQFPILVQTLDKVEAKKFQSHSTDFNQKLGVLDLRKHDALALWMLLTNIQKQLMMKDSPPAYVVLDQQRWKDERAIDISRTVSNPSVFANKQIYSRNSTKFPAIQLADFAAFCLNRQQWLMSSKSITDFDREFLRIIGTANLNFINIPKLNIDMNLWQPSDYDFMRGVIDEDKGIKSR
;
A
#
# COMPACT_ATOMS: atom_id res chain seq x y z
N MET A 1 10.32 -22.62 -19.52
CA MET A 1 9.77 -21.76 -20.59
C MET A 1 8.58 -21.01 -20.00
N THR A 2 8.72 -19.73 -19.69
CA THR A 2 7.57 -18.88 -19.35
C THR A 2 6.82 -18.59 -20.63
N ASN A 3 5.54 -18.99 -20.71
CA ASN A 3 4.68 -18.54 -21.79
C ASN A 3 4.49 -17.03 -21.61
N ASP A 4 5.03 -16.24 -22.53
CA ASP A 4 4.82 -14.79 -22.63
C ASP A 4 3.39 -14.42 -23.07
N SER A 5 2.46 -15.39 -23.10
CA SER A 5 1.08 -15.21 -23.56
C SER A 5 0.18 -14.39 -22.63
N ASP A 6 0.62 -14.12 -21.39
CA ASP A 6 -0.21 -13.48 -20.36
C ASP A 6 0.00 -11.95 -20.27
N VAL A 7 0.87 -11.39 -21.13
CA VAL A 7 1.17 -9.95 -21.17
C VAL A 7 0.56 -9.33 -22.41
N ILE A 8 -0.43 -8.47 -22.21
CA ILE A 8 -1.05 -7.67 -23.27
C ILE A 8 -0.54 -6.24 -23.13
N GLN A 9 -0.01 -5.65 -24.20
CA GLN A 9 0.39 -4.24 -24.26
C GLN A 9 -0.84 -3.32 -24.35
N HIS A 10 -1.74 -3.39 -23.37
CA HIS A 10 -2.81 -2.40 -23.22
C HIS A 10 -2.45 -1.43 -22.08
N GLN A 11 -2.32 -0.16 -22.44
CA GLN A 11 -2.21 0.91 -21.46
C GLN A 11 -3.61 1.31 -20.97
N LEU A 12 -3.77 1.39 -19.65
CA LEU A 12 -4.95 1.85 -18.94
C LEU A 12 -4.70 3.31 -18.64
N LEU A 13 -5.54 4.17 -19.20
CA LEU A 13 -5.54 5.61 -18.97
C LEU A 13 -6.62 5.98 -17.94
N PRO A 14 -6.44 7.02 -17.12
CA PRO A 14 -7.44 7.48 -16.17
C PRO A 14 -8.82 7.71 -16.80
N GLU A 15 -8.88 8.22 -18.03
CA GLU A 15 -10.12 8.51 -18.76
C GLU A 15 -10.97 7.25 -19.00
N GLN A 16 -10.34 6.08 -19.14
CA GLN A 16 -11.06 4.82 -19.30
C GLN A 16 -11.79 4.44 -18.02
N VAL A 17 -11.15 4.66 -16.86
CA VAL A 17 -11.74 4.42 -15.54
C VAL A 17 -12.87 5.43 -15.28
N LEU A 18 -12.63 6.73 -15.59
CA LEU A 18 -13.64 7.79 -15.48
C LEU A 18 -14.89 7.49 -16.32
N LYS A 19 -14.69 7.08 -17.58
CA LYS A 19 -15.80 6.74 -18.49
C LYS A 19 -16.61 5.55 -17.99
N ALA A 20 -15.96 4.57 -17.36
CA ALA A 20 -16.63 3.42 -16.79
C ALA A 20 -17.40 3.74 -15.49
N ASN A 21 -17.05 4.84 -14.80
CA ASN A 21 -17.54 5.17 -13.46
C ASN A 21 -17.39 3.98 -12.48
N SER A 22 -16.30 3.22 -12.64
CA SER A 22 -16.01 2.04 -11.83
C SER A 22 -15.10 2.38 -10.66
N THR A 23 -15.11 1.52 -9.64
CA THR A 23 -14.09 1.54 -8.58
C THR A 23 -12.69 1.38 -9.18
N CYS A 24 -11.76 2.18 -8.68
CA CYS A 24 -10.33 2.03 -8.93
C CYS A 24 -9.63 1.65 -7.63
N VAL A 25 -8.85 0.59 -7.65
CA VAL A 25 -8.00 0.18 -6.53
C VAL A 25 -6.55 0.45 -6.92
N VAL A 26 -5.88 1.33 -6.20
CA VAL A 26 -4.45 1.61 -6.39
C VAL A 26 -3.65 0.88 -5.31
N ILE A 27 -2.54 0.26 -5.71
CA ILE A 27 -1.73 -0.60 -4.84
C ILE A 27 -0.28 -0.14 -4.87
N ASP A 28 0.32 -0.08 -3.69
CA ASP A 28 1.76 0.06 -3.54
C ASP A 28 2.31 -0.93 -2.50
N GLU A 29 3.62 -1.14 -2.53
CA GLU A 29 4.35 -1.95 -1.58
C GLU A 29 5.17 -1.11 -0.60
N THR A 30 5.39 -1.66 0.59
CA THR A 30 6.30 -1.10 1.57
C THR A 30 7.01 -2.22 2.34
N GLY A 31 8.16 -1.87 2.92
CA GLY A 31 8.95 -2.72 3.80
C GLY A 31 10.24 -2.03 4.20
N ASN A 32 10.98 -2.61 5.14
CA ASN A 32 12.31 -2.14 5.54
C ASN A 32 13.35 -3.24 5.31
N PRO A 33 13.63 -3.60 4.04
CA PRO A 33 14.53 -4.69 3.74
C PRO A 33 15.93 -4.42 4.32
N GLY A 34 16.42 -5.37 5.13
CA GLY A 34 17.75 -5.33 5.73
C GLY A 34 17.90 -4.39 6.94
N GLN A 35 16.80 -3.88 7.51
CA GLN A 35 16.84 -3.10 8.75
C GLN A 35 16.28 -3.89 9.92
N ASP A 36 17.11 -4.13 10.93
CA ASP A 36 16.69 -4.72 12.19
C ASP A 36 15.98 -3.66 13.05
N SER A 37 14.71 -3.91 13.33
CA SER A 37 13.86 -3.07 14.18
C SER A 37 14.02 -3.38 15.68
N GLY A 38 14.63 -4.52 16.02
CA GLY A 38 14.62 -5.11 17.35
C GLY A 38 13.28 -5.73 17.77
N SER A 39 12.26 -5.71 16.91
CA SER A 39 10.92 -6.28 17.17
C SER A 39 10.80 -7.69 16.59
N LEU A 40 10.17 -8.59 17.36
CA LEU A 40 9.89 -9.98 16.93
C LEU A 40 8.89 -10.07 15.76
N TYR A 41 8.10 -9.01 15.56
CA TYR A 41 7.00 -8.95 14.59
C TYR A 41 7.27 -8.00 13.40
N LEU A 42 8.42 -7.33 13.37
CA LEU A 42 8.87 -6.47 12.26
C LEU A 42 10.10 -7.08 11.59
N ASP A 43 9.95 -8.30 11.07
CA ASP A 43 11.02 -9.02 10.37
C ASP A 43 11.52 -8.26 9.13
N GLU A 44 12.84 -8.25 8.91
CA GLU A 44 13.46 -7.54 7.78
C GLU A 44 13.05 -8.06 6.39
N SER A 45 12.57 -9.31 6.32
CA SER A 45 12.09 -9.94 5.09
C SER A 45 10.60 -9.70 4.83
N ARG A 46 9.93 -8.97 5.72
CA ARG A 46 8.52 -8.68 5.61
C ARG A 46 8.21 -7.87 4.36
N LYS A 47 7.19 -8.32 3.63
CA LYS A 47 6.59 -7.59 2.53
C LYS A 47 5.17 -7.16 2.89
N THR A 48 4.89 -5.87 2.74
CA THR A 48 3.56 -5.31 2.95
C THR A 48 3.05 -4.72 1.65
N TRP A 49 1.82 -5.07 1.28
CA TRP A 49 1.07 -4.48 0.18
C TRP A 49 -0.10 -3.68 0.73
N VAL A 50 -0.33 -2.48 0.21
CA VAL A 50 -1.40 -1.59 0.64
C VAL A 50 -2.24 -1.21 -0.56
N ALA A 51 -3.55 -1.46 -0.48
CA ALA A 51 -4.53 -1.15 -1.50
C ALA A 51 -5.48 -0.06 -1.01
N VAL A 52 -5.61 1.02 -1.76
CA VAL A 52 -6.56 2.10 -1.50
C VAL A 52 -7.71 1.99 -2.50
N PHE A 53 -8.93 1.92 -1.99
CA PHE A 53 -10.15 1.84 -2.81
C PHE A 53 -10.69 3.25 -3.07
N LEU A 54 -10.88 3.57 -4.34
CA LEU A 54 -11.50 4.81 -4.81
C LEU A 54 -12.83 4.43 -5.47
N SER A 55 -13.95 4.95 -4.97
CA SER A 55 -15.22 4.86 -5.70
C SER A 55 -15.12 5.60 -7.05
N GLY A 56 -16.09 5.43 -7.94
CA GLY A 56 -16.10 6.19 -9.20
C GLY A 56 -16.03 7.71 -8.98
N GLU A 57 -16.74 8.22 -7.95
CA GLU A 57 -16.74 9.62 -7.55
C GLU A 57 -15.40 10.06 -6.91
N ASP A 58 -14.85 9.24 -6.00
CA ASP A 58 -13.54 9.51 -5.40
C ASP A 58 -12.45 9.53 -6.47
N PHE A 59 -12.47 8.57 -7.39
CA PHE A 59 -11.51 8.50 -8.48
C PHE A 59 -11.62 9.71 -9.40
N ALA A 60 -12.84 10.16 -9.71
CA ALA A 60 -13.06 11.39 -10.48
C ALA A 60 -12.51 12.63 -9.77
N THR A 61 -12.73 12.72 -8.46
CA THR A 61 -12.24 13.81 -7.63
C THR A 61 -10.71 13.81 -7.56
N VAL A 62 -10.11 12.66 -7.22
CA VAL A 62 -8.65 12.49 -7.15
C VAL A 62 -8.00 12.78 -8.49
N THR A 63 -8.54 12.27 -9.60
CA THR A 63 -7.97 12.49 -10.94
C THR A 63 -7.99 13.96 -11.34
N ARG A 64 -8.97 14.74 -10.87
CA ARG A 64 -9.07 16.17 -11.13
C ARG A 64 -8.18 17.00 -10.19
N GLU A 65 -8.19 16.69 -8.90
CA GLU A 65 -7.64 17.58 -7.86
C GLU A 65 -6.20 17.25 -7.48
N LEU A 66 -5.83 15.97 -7.44
CA LEU A 66 -4.49 15.57 -7.03
C LEU A 66 -3.40 16.11 -7.98
N PRO A 67 -3.53 16.06 -9.32
CA PRO A 67 -2.52 16.63 -10.20
C PRO A 67 -2.29 18.13 -9.98
N LEU A 68 -3.37 18.90 -9.79
CA LEU A 68 -3.29 20.33 -9.51
C LEU A 68 -2.59 20.62 -8.18
N ALA A 69 -2.86 19.79 -7.17
CA ALA A 69 -2.17 19.89 -5.89
C ALA A 69 -0.69 19.56 -6.01
N LEU A 70 -0.33 18.51 -6.76
CA LEU A 70 1.06 18.11 -6.99
C LEU A 70 1.83 19.16 -7.79
N GLU A 71 1.22 19.77 -8.81
CA GLU A 71 1.79 20.90 -9.56
C GLU A 71 2.03 22.11 -8.64
N GLY A 72 1.05 22.41 -7.78
CA GLY A 72 1.20 23.44 -6.75
C GLY A 72 2.37 23.16 -5.81
N LEU A 73 2.55 21.91 -5.38
CA LEU A 73 3.70 21.52 -4.56
C LEU A 73 5.01 21.58 -5.34
N GLU A 74 5.05 21.16 -6.60
CA GLU A 74 6.24 21.21 -7.46
C GLU A 74 6.74 22.65 -7.58
N HIS A 75 5.86 23.63 -7.77
CA HIS A 75 6.23 25.03 -7.81
C HIS A 75 6.90 25.52 -6.51
N HIS A 76 6.55 24.96 -5.35
CA HIS A 76 7.09 25.36 -4.05
C HIS A 76 8.35 24.59 -3.63
N THR A 77 8.55 23.38 -4.16
CA THR A 77 9.64 22.48 -3.72
C THR A 77 10.66 22.18 -4.81
N GLY A 78 10.30 22.37 -6.07
CA GLY A 78 11.06 21.90 -7.24
C GLY A 78 10.96 20.39 -7.48
N GLY A 79 10.22 19.65 -6.66
CA GLY A 79 10.09 18.20 -6.75
C GLY A 79 9.05 17.77 -7.79
N ARG A 80 9.42 16.83 -8.65
CA ARG A 80 8.55 16.31 -9.73
C ARG A 80 7.83 15.03 -9.35
N GLU A 81 8.41 14.27 -8.42
CA GLU A 81 7.85 13.02 -7.93
C GLU A 81 7.77 13.05 -6.40
N PHE A 82 6.55 12.94 -5.88
CA PHE A 82 6.25 13.13 -4.46
C PHE A 82 6.26 11.80 -3.70
N HIS A 83 7.33 11.02 -3.89
CA HIS A 83 7.54 9.82 -3.08
C HIS A 83 7.71 10.18 -1.60
N LEU A 84 6.88 9.61 -0.74
CA LEU A 84 6.87 10.00 0.67
C LEU A 84 8.18 9.69 1.38
N THR A 85 8.88 8.64 0.98
CA THR A 85 10.20 8.33 1.54
C THR A 85 11.21 9.45 1.30
N ASP A 86 11.18 10.06 0.12
CA ASP A 86 12.10 11.15 -0.25
C ASP A 86 11.72 12.45 0.48
N ILE A 87 10.42 12.76 0.57
CA ILE A 87 9.89 13.89 1.35
C ILE A 87 10.25 13.74 2.83
N TYR A 88 10.02 12.57 3.41
CA TYR A 88 10.27 12.33 4.83
C TYR A 88 11.75 12.44 5.20
N ARG A 89 12.63 11.91 4.34
CA ARG A 89 14.07 11.91 4.60
C ARG A 89 14.77 13.20 4.15
N GLY A 90 14.12 14.04 3.35
CA GLY A 90 14.77 15.19 2.71
C GLY A 90 15.80 14.72 1.68
N HIS A 91 15.43 13.75 0.85
CA HIS A 91 16.28 13.16 -0.17
C HIS A 91 15.85 13.58 -1.57
N LYS A 92 16.71 13.32 -2.57
CA LYS A 92 16.51 13.68 -3.98
C LYS A 92 16.10 15.16 -4.13
N ASP A 93 14.94 15.42 -4.71
CA ASP A 93 14.40 16.75 -4.97
C ASP A 93 14.06 17.52 -3.67
N PHE A 94 14.01 16.82 -2.52
CA PHE A 94 13.65 17.41 -1.22
C PHE A 94 14.87 17.72 -0.33
N LYS A 95 16.10 17.65 -0.84
CA LYS A 95 17.33 17.93 -0.06
C LYS A 95 17.39 19.34 0.51
N GLU A 96 16.97 20.32 -0.28
CA GLU A 96 16.98 21.75 0.10
C GLU A 96 15.65 22.18 0.74
N VAL A 97 14.68 21.27 0.89
CA VAL A 97 13.36 21.56 1.45
C VAL A 97 13.41 21.44 2.97
N SER A 98 13.04 22.53 3.67
CA SER A 98 13.11 22.58 5.13
C SER A 98 12.23 21.49 5.78
N PRO A 99 12.60 20.98 6.97
CA PRO A 99 11.77 20.01 7.70
C PRO A 99 10.32 20.47 7.89
N GLU A 100 10.10 21.75 8.18
CA GLU A 100 8.77 22.32 8.38
C GLU A 100 7.93 22.27 7.11
N LEU A 101 8.52 22.57 5.95
CA LEU A 101 7.82 22.48 4.68
C LEU A 101 7.54 21.01 4.31
N ARG A 102 8.46 20.08 4.60
CA ARG A 102 8.24 18.64 4.41
C ARG A 102 7.07 18.11 5.26
N LEU A 103 6.96 18.55 6.52
CA LEU A 103 5.80 18.23 7.36
C LEU A 103 4.50 18.84 6.84
N LYS A 104 4.52 20.05 6.25
CA LYS A 104 3.33 20.65 5.60
C LYS A 104 2.86 19.83 4.41
N ILE A 105 3.78 19.32 3.59
CA ILE A 105 3.46 18.43 2.47
C ILE A 105 2.78 17.16 2.98
N ILE A 106 3.36 16.53 4.01
CA ILE A 106 2.78 15.34 4.65
C ILE A 106 1.40 15.65 5.22
N SER A 107 1.23 16.80 5.87
CA SER A 107 -0.04 17.27 6.43
C SER A 107 -1.12 17.47 5.37
N PHE A 108 -0.75 17.98 4.20
CA PHE A 108 -1.66 18.10 3.08
C PHE A 108 -2.18 16.73 2.61
N LEU A 109 -1.30 15.74 2.45
CA LEU A 109 -1.72 14.38 2.08
C LEU A 109 -2.54 13.71 3.18
N ALA A 110 -2.17 13.92 4.45
CA ALA A 110 -2.95 13.47 5.61
C ALA A 110 -4.38 14.05 5.61
N TYR A 111 -4.53 15.32 5.24
CA TYR A 111 -5.83 15.97 5.11
C TYR A 111 -6.70 15.34 4.01
N ILE A 112 -6.13 14.94 2.88
CA ILE A 112 -6.87 14.22 1.83
C ILE A 112 -7.48 12.94 2.44
N PHE A 113 -6.69 12.14 3.14
CA PHE A 113 -7.20 10.92 3.77
C PHE A 113 -8.22 11.19 4.88
N SER A 114 -8.02 12.23 5.69
CA SER A 114 -8.98 12.58 6.75
C SER A 114 -10.32 12.99 6.16
N LYS A 115 -10.32 13.77 5.09
CA LYS A 115 -11.51 14.26 4.39
C LYS A 115 -12.28 13.15 3.68
N TYR A 116 -11.60 12.33 2.88
CA TYR A 116 -12.25 11.38 1.99
C TYR A 116 -12.41 9.97 2.59
N GLN A 117 -11.66 9.62 3.65
CA GLN A 117 -11.78 8.33 4.36
C GLN A 117 -11.72 7.10 3.44
N PHE A 118 -10.85 7.13 2.41
CA PHE A 118 -10.70 6.03 1.46
C PHE A 118 -10.47 4.69 2.18
N PRO A 119 -11.23 3.62 1.87
CA PRO A 119 -10.98 2.30 2.46
C PRO A 119 -9.60 1.79 2.07
N ILE A 120 -8.84 1.31 3.05
CA ILE A 120 -7.47 0.82 2.87
C ILE A 120 -7.37 -0.63 3.33
N LEU A 121 -6.94 -1.51 2.45
CA LEU A 121 -6.71 -2.92 2.74
C LEU A 121 -5.21 -3.20 2.73
N VAL A 122 -4.74 -3.95 3.72
CA VAL A 122 -3.31 -4.23 3.88
C VAL A 122 -3.07 -5.73 3.92
N GLN A 123 -2.03 -6.20 3.23
CA GLN A 123 -1.55 -7.57 3.37
C GLN A 123 -0.06 -7.58 3.65
N THR A 124 0.30 -8.16 4.79
CA THR A 124 1.68 -8.32 5.23
C THR A 124 2.03 -9.80 5.25
N LEU A 125 3.25 -10.16 4.85
CA LEU A 125 3.77 -11.51 4.99
C LEU A 125 5.30 -11.48 5.06
N ASP A 126 5.89 -12.20 6.01
CA ASP A 126 7.33 -12.48 6.02
C ASP A 126 7.65 -13.89 5.50
N LYS A 127 8.94 -14.21 5.39
CA LYS A 127 9.38 -15.53 4.90
C LYS A 127 8.98 -16.68 5.83
N VAL A 128 8.88 -16.44 7.14
CA VAL A 128 8.54 -17.48 8.13
C VAL A 128 7.07 -17.84 8.01
N GLU A 129 6.19 -16.84 7.98
CA GLU A 129 4.75 -17.00 7.76
C GLU A 129 4.44 -17.60 6.41
N ALA A 130 5.12 -17.14 5.35
CA ALA A 130 4.95 -17.71 4.01
C ALA A 130 5.26 -19.21 3.98
N LYS A 131 6.37 -19.64 4.61
CA LYS A 131 6.73 -21.07 4.70
C LYS A 131 5.69 -21.87 5.47
N LYS A 132 5.21 -21.34 6.60
CA LYS A 132 4.12 -21.97 7.38
C LYS A 132 2.88 -22.11 6.49
N PHE A 133 2.46 -21.06 5.79
CA PHE A 133 1.28 -21.11 4.94
C PHE A 133 1.45 -22.14 3.79
N GLN A 134 2.61 -22.12 3.12
CA GLN A 134 2.94 -23.06 2.04
C GLN A 134 3.03 -24.52 2.51
N SER A 135 3.39 -24.79 3.76
CA SER A 135 3.45 -26.17 4.26
C SER A 135 2.06 -26.78 4.52
N HIS A 136 1.00 -25.97 4.60
CA HIS A 136 -0.37 -26.48 4.83
C HIS A 136 -1.04 -26.97 3.55
N SER A 137 -0.60 -26.54 2.36
CA SER A 137 -1.14 -27.03 1.08
C SER A 137 -0.10 -26.95 -0.04
N THR A 138 -0.05 -28.00 -0.85
CA THR A 138 0.75 -28.03 -2.09
C THR A 138 0.29 -27.01 -3.12
N ASP A 139 -0.94 -26.49 -3.01
CA ASP A 139 -1.51 -25.48 -3.91
C ASP A 139 -0.75 -24.16 -3.88
N PHE A 140 0.09 -23.92 -2.88
CA PHE A 140 0.93 -22.72 -2.81
C PHE A 140 2.34 -22.94 -3.33
N ASN A 141 2.69 -24.16 -3.75
CA ASN A 141 3.96 -24.49 -4.37
C ASN A 141 3.88 -24.46 -5.91
N GLN A 142 3.22 -23.43 -6.45
CA GLN A 142 3.00 -23.29 -7.89
C GLN A 142 3.10 -21.83 -8.35
N LYS A 143 3.05 -21.64 -9.66
CA LYS A 143 2.93 -20.34 -10.31
C LYS A 143 1.51 -20.17 -10.83
N LEU A 144 0.83 -19.08 -10.48
CA LEU A 144 -0.48 -18.71 -10.99
C LEU A 144 -0.37 -17.49 -11.91
N GLY A 145 -0.31 -17.75 -13.22
CA GLY A 145 -0.03 -16.71 -14.23
C GLY A 145 1.37 -16.12 -14.05
N VAL A 146 1.44 -14.81 -13.78
CA VAL A 146 2.71 -14.11 -13.50
C VAL A 146 3.17 -14.21 -12.04
N LEU A 147 2.30 -14.61 -11.11
CA LEU A 147 2.63 -14.69 -9.68
C LEU A 147 3.22 -16.06 -9.33
N ASP A 148 4.44 -16.05 -8.81
CA ASP A 148 5.12 -17.25 -8.31
C ASP A 148 4.87 -17.40 -6.81
N LEU A 149 3.87 -18.20 -6.40
CA LEU A 149 3.43 -18.31 -5.01
C LEU A 149 4.47 -18.94 -4.08
N ARG A 150 5.55 -19.51 -4.65
CA ARG A 150 6.72 -19.98 -3.89
C ARG A 150 7.50 -18.81 -3.28
N LYS A 151 7.38 -17.60 -3.84
CA LYS A 151 8.01 -16.38 -3.33
C LYS A 151 7.03 -15.65 -2.41
N HIS A 152 7.45 -15.39 -1.17
CA HIS A 152 6.62 -14.75 -0.15
C HIS A 152 6.02 -13.40 -0.57
N ASP A 153 6.76 -12.57 -1.32
CA ASP A 153 6.31 -11.27 -1.82
C ASP A 153 5.20 -11.39 -2.89
N ALA A 154 5.25 -12.43 -3.72
CA ALA A 154 4.21 -12.75 -4.70
C ALA A 154 3.00 -13.40 -4.03
N LEU A 155 3.22 -14.26 -3.03
CA LEU A 155 2.17 -14.85 -2.21
C LEU A 155 1.38 -13.78 -1.44
N ALA A 156 2.07 -12.80 -0.85
CA ALA A 156 1.44 -11.66 -0.18
C ALA A 156 0.58 -10.83 -1.15
N LEU A 157 1.07 -10.58 -2.37
CA LEU A 157 0.27 -9.88 -3.39
C LEU A 157 -0.96 -10.69 -3.80
N TRP A 158 -0.82 -12.01 -3.99
CA TRP A 158 -1.96 -12.90 -4.29
C TRP A 158 -3.02 -12.90 -3.17
N MET A 159 -2.59 -12.93 -1.91
CA MET A 159 -3.48 -12.80 -0.75
C MET A 159 -4.21 -11.45 -0.75
N LEU A 160 -3.49 -10.35 -1.05
CA LEU A 160 -4.12 -9.03 -1.20
C LEU A 160 -5.19 -9.04 -2.29
N LEU A 161 -4.88 -9.56 -3.49
CA LEU A 161 -5.83 -9.64 -4.61
C LEU A 161 -7.07 -10.47 -4.25
N THR A 162 -6.89 -11.57 -3.52
CA THR A 162 -8.02 -12.38 -3.02
C THR A 162 -8.89 -11.60 -2.03
N ASN A 163 -8.27 -10.81 -1.15
CA ASN A 163 -9.00 -9.94 -0.22
C ASN A 163 -9.69 -8.78 -0.93
N ILE A 164 -9.08 -8.19 -1.97
CA ILE A 164 -9.72 -7.20 -2.85
C ILE A 164 -10.95 -7.81 -3.52
N GLN A 165 -10.82 -9.00 -4.11
CA GLN A 165 -11.94 -9.72 -4.72
C GLN A 165 -13.10 -9.88 -3.74
N LYS A 166 -12.81 -10.34 -2.50
CA LYS A 166 -13.81 -10.49 -1.45
C LYS A 166 -14.51 -9.17 -1.14
N GLN A 167 -13.76 -8.07 -1.01
CA GLN A 167 -14.33 -6.75 -0.75
C GLN A 167 -15.25 -6.25 -1.88
N LEU A 168 -14.84 -6.42 -3.13
CA LEU A 168 -15.65 -6.04 -4.30
C LEU A 168 -16.94 -6.87 -4.40
N MET A 169 -16.86 -8.19 -4.14
CA MET A 169 -18.01 -9.08 -4.13
C MET A 169 -19.02 -8.73 -3.02
N MET A 170 -18.54 -8.41 -1.81
CA MET A 170 -19.41 -8.04 -0.70
C MET A 170 -20.17 -6.74 -0.93
N LYS A 171 -19.61 -5.82 -1.73
CA LYS A 171 -20.22 -4.53 -2.07
C LYS A 171 -21.09 -4.58 -3.33
N ASP A 172 -21.19 -5.73 -3.99
CA ASP A 172 -21.83 -5.89 -5.31
C ASP A 172 -21.39 -4.80 -6.30
N SER A 173 -20.09 -4.47 -6.27
CA SER A 173 -19.55 -3.40 -7.09
C SER A 173 -19.39 -3.84 -8.55
N PRO A 174 -19.57 -2.93 -9.53
CA PRO A 174 -19.16 -3.19 -10.90
C PRO A 174 -17.68 -3.61 -10.97
N PRO A 175 -17.24 -4.30 -12.03
CA PRO A 175 -15.85 -4.69 -12.18
C PRO A 175 -14.89 -3.51 -11.99
N ALA A 176 -13.93 -3.69 -11.08
CA ALA A 176 -13.02 -2.63 -10.65
C ALA A 176 -11.71 -2.66 -11.45
N TYR A 177 -11.15 -1.49 -11.70
CA TYR A 177 -9.79 -1.38 -12.23
C TYR A 177 -8.79 -1.48 -11.08
N VAL A 178 -7.74 -2.29 -11.24
CA VAL A 178 -6.70 -2.43 -10.22
C VAL A 178 -5.35 -2.04 -10.82
N VAL A 179 -4.70 -1.07 -10.18
CA VAL A 179 -3.47 -0.44 -10.65
C VAL A 179 -2.38 -0.60 -9.59
N LEU A 180 -1.22 -1.08 -9.99
CA LEU A 180 -0.05 -1.29 -9.14
C LEU A 180 1.06 -0.32 -9.55
N ASP A 181 1.82 0.16 -8.57
CA ASP A 181 3.03 0.92 -8.84
C ASP A 181 4.08 0.09 -9.63
N GLN A 182 4.82 0.77 -10.49
CA GLN A 182 5.70 0.20 -11.52
C GLN A 182 6.96 -0.47 -10.96
N GLN A 183 7.31 -0.26 -9.69
CA GLN A 183 8.55 -0.78 -9.09
C GLN A 183 8.76 -2.28 -9.31
N ARG A 184 7.67 -3.06 -9.31
CA ARG A 184 7.72 -4.52 -9.53
C ARG A 184 7.78 -4.92 -11.01
N TRP A 185 7.11 -4.18 -11.89
CA TRP A 185 6.95 -4.51 -13.31
C TRP A 185 7.16 -3.28 -14.19
N LYS A 186 8.42 -3.09 -14.59
CA LYS A 186 8.94 -1.87 -15.23
C LYS A 186 8.37 -1.55 -16.63
N ASP A 187 7.47 -2.35 -17.18
CA ASP A 187 7.06 -2.26 -18.58
C ASP A 187 5.61 -1.75 -18.81
N GLU A 188 5.03 -1.02 -17.85
CA GLU A 188 3.68 -0.42 -17.95
C GLU A 188 2.63 -1.30 -18.64
N ARG A 189 2.41 -2.50 -18.11
CA ARG A 189 1.64 -3.56 -18.79
C ARG A 189 0.31 -3.88 -18.13
N ALA A 190 -0.60 -4.46 -18.90
CA ALA A 190 -1.73 -5.21 -18.38
C ALA A 190 -1.31 -6.66 -18.10
N ILE A 191 -1.83 -7.21 -17.01
CA ILE A 191 -1.51 -8.55 -16.52
C ILE A 191 -2.83 -9.31 -16.39
N ASP A 192 -2.97 -10.39 -17.15
CA ASP A 192 -4.12 -11.28 -17.04
C ASP A 192 -4.09 -12.02 -15.69
N ILE A 193 -5.19 -11.91 -14.94
CA ILE A 193 -5.39 -12.57 -13.64
C ILE A 193 -6.52 -13.61 -13.69
N SER A 194 -6.98 -14.00 -14.88
CA SER A 194 -8.05 -14.99 -15.09
C SER A 194 -7.76 -16.35 -14.45
N ARG A 195 -6.48 -16.68 -14.24
CA ARG A 195 -6.01 -17.92 -13.59
C ARG A 195 -5.37 -17.67 -12.21
N THR A 196 -5.38 -16.44 -11.74
CA THR A 196 -4.69 -16.03 -10.49
C THR A 196 -5.64 -15.97 -9.32
N VAL A 197 -6.89 -15.56 -9.55
CA VAL A 197 -7.92 -15.40 -8.52
C VAL A 197 -9.15 -16.23 -8.88
N SER A 198 -9.99 -16.57 -7.89
CA SER A 198 -11.12 -17.50 -8.09
C SER A 198 -12.30 -16.89 -8.84
N ASN A 199 -12.50 -15.58 -8.76
CA ASN A 199 -13.56 -14.86 -9.47
C ASN A 199 -12.99 -13.64 -10.20
N PRO A 200 -12.31 -13.85 -11.35
CA PRO A 200 -11.62 -12.77 -12.04
C PRO A 200 -12.57 -11.74 -12.67
N SER A 201 -13.88 -12.01 -12.79
CA SER A 201 -14.82 -11.06 -13.41
C SER A 201 -15.09 -9.81 -12.56
N VAL A 202 -14.72 -9.81 -11.27
CA VAL A 202 -14.80 -8.59 -10.45
C VAL A 202 -13.69 -7.59 -10.79
N PHE A 203 -12.69 -8.01 -11.55
CA PHE A 203 -11.63 -7.15 -12.06
C PHE A 203 -11.96 -6.79 -13.50
N ALA A 204 -11.93 -5.50 -13.82
CA ALA A 204 -12.19 -5.01 -15.17
C ALA A 204 -11.25 -5.70 -16.17
N ASN A 205 -11.83 -6.25 -17.23
CA ASN A 205 -11.13 -7.05 -18.25
C ASN A 205 -10.37 -8.28 -17.71
N LYS A 206 -10.63 -8.71 -16.47
CA LYS A 206 -9.88 -9.77 -15.77
C LYS A 206 -8.38 -9.44 -15.68
N GLN A 207 -8.07 -8.16 -15.52
CA GLN A 207 -6.70 -7.65 -15.55
C GLN A 207 -6.36 -6.81 -14.32
N ILE A 208 -5.07 -6.75 -14.03
CA ILE A 208 -4.45 -5.70 -13.22
C ILE A 208 -3.42 -4.95 -14.08
N TYR A 209 -3.11 -3.71 -13.73
CA TYR A 209 -2.27 -2.83 -14.54
C TYR A 209 -1.07 -2.32 -13.76
N SER A 210 0.13 -2.39 -14.32
CA SER A 210 1.31 -1.69 -13.80
C SER A 210 1.38 -0.30 -14.43
N ARG A 211 1.53 0.76 -13.63
CA ARG A 211 1.59 2.15 -14.11
C ARG A 211 2.62 2.97 -13.34
N ASN A 212 3.18 3.95 -14.03
CA ASN A 212 4.02 4.98 -13.42
C ASN A 212 3.15 6.00 -12.67
N SER A 213 3.60 6.43 -11.49
CA SER A 213 2.95 7.45 -10.65
C SER A 213 2.72 8.78 -11.40
N THR A 214 3.60 9.18 -12.33
CA THR A 214 3.47 10.40 -13.13
C THR A 214 2.32 10.35 -14.14
N LYS A 215 2.03 9.15 -14.67
CA LYS A 215 0.93 8.91 -15.63
C LYS A 215 -0.38 8.54 -14.95
N PHE A 216 -0.31 8.02 -13.73
CA PHE A 216 -1.46 7.64 -12.94
C PHE A 216 -1.33 8.18 -11.50
N PRO A 217 -1.55 9.49 -11.29
CA PRO A 217 -1.24 10.17 -10.02
C PRO A 217 -1.91 9.57 -8.78
N ALA A 218 -3.06 8.92 -8.94
CA ALA A 218 -3.75 8.25 -7.85
C ALA A 218 -2.90 7.20 -7.13
N ILE A 219 -1.88 6.62 -7.78
CA ILE A 219 -0.93 5.69 -7.14
C ILE A 219 -0.23 6.31 -5.94
N GLN A 220 0.01 7.63 -5.94
CA GLN A 220 0.64 8.31 -4.81
C GLN A 220 -0.18 8.23 -3.51
N LEU A 221 -1.49 8.00 -3.59
CA LEU A 221 -2.30 7.73 -2.41
C LEU A 221 -1.93 6.37 -1.77
N ALA A 222 -1.65 5.36 -2.58
CA ALA A 222 -1.18 4.07 -2.08
C ALA A 222 0.24 4.18 -1.50
N ASP A 223 1.16 4.90 -2.15
CA ASP A 223 2.50 5.21 -1.61
C ASP A 223 2.40 5.90 -0.24
N PHE A 224 1.55 6.94 -0.13
CA PHE A 224 1.34 7.62 1.14
C PHE A 224 0.83 6.68 2.24
N ALA A 225 -0.20 5.88 1.95
CA ALA A 225 -0.77 4.95 2.92
C ALA A 225 0.22 3.86 3.33
N ALA A 226 0.98 3.31 2.36
CA ALA A 226 2.01 2.31 2.59
C ALA A 226 3.15 2.87 3.44
N PHE A 227 3.65 4.05 3.07
CA PHE A 227 4.69 4.76 3.80
C PHE A 227 4.27 5.04 5.24
N CYS A 228 3.07 5.61 5.45
CA CYS A 228 2.57 5.94 6.79
C CYS A 228 2.47 4.70 7.68
N LEU A 229 1.91 3.60 7.16
CA LEU A 229 1.80 2.34 7.89
C LEU A 229 3.17 1.82 8.32
N ASN A 230 4.11 1.73 7.39
CA ASN A 230 5.43 1.17 7.66
C ASN A 230 6.25 2.08 8.59
N ARG A 231 6.19 3.39 8.38
CA ARG A 231 6.94 4.35 9.21
C ARG A 231 6.36 4.42 10.62
N GLN A 232 5.04 4.38 10.79
CA GLN A 232 4.42 4.32 12.11
C GLN A 232 4.86 3.07 12.87
N GLN A 233 4.79 1.89 12.24
CA GLN A 233 5.24 0.64 12.86
C GLN A 233 6.71 0.71 13.30
N TRP A 234 7.58 1.24 12.44
CA TRP A 234 9.00 1.41 12.76
C TRP A 234 9.23 2.37 13.92
N LEU A 235 8.53 3.50 13.95
CA LEU A 235 8.67 4.48 15.03
C LEU A 235 8.15 3.92 16.36
N MET A 236 7.07 3.13 16.33
CA MET A 236 6.55 2.45 17.52
C MET A 236 7.50 1.38 18.08
N SER A 237 8.36 0.77 17.26
CA SER A 237 9.38 -0.16 17.76
C SER A 237 10.73 0.51 18.05
N SER A 238 10.89 1.79 17.75
CA SER A 238 12.18 2.48 17.88
C SER A 238 12.46 2.91 19.31
N LYS A 239 13.71 2.77 19.76
CA LYS A 239 14.19 3.30 21.05
C LYS A 239 14.33 4.81 21.07
N SER A 240 14.45 5.44 19.91
CA SER A 240 14.60 6.89 19.77
C SER A 240 13.62 7.43 18.72
N ILE A 241 12.96 8.52 19.07
CA ILE A 241 11.98 9.22 18.24
C ILE A 241 12.32 10.71 18.34
N THR A 242 12.64 11.32 17.20
CA THR A 242 12.96 12.76 17.10
C THR A 242 11.71 13.62 17.17
N ASP A 243 11.86 14.92 17.38
CA ASP A 243 10.72 15.86 17.34
C ASP A 243 10.02 15.86 15.97
N PHE A 244 10.78 15.71 14.89
CA PHE A 244 10.23 15.55 13.55
C PHE A 244 9.37 14.29 13.43
N ASP A 245 9.86 13.16 13.97
CA ASP A 245 9.10 11.90 13.98
C ASP A 245 7.81 12.03 14.82
N ARG A 246 7.86 12.73 15.96
CA ARG A 246 6.68 12.98 16.81
C ARG A 246 5.64 13.83 16.07
N GLU A 247 6.08 14.89 15.42
CA GLU A 247 5.18 15.76 14.66
C GLU A 247 4.59 15.04 13.45
N PHE A 248 5.39 14.21 12.77
CA PHE A 248 4.90 13.29 11.75
C PHE A 248 3.80 12.36 12.29
N LEU A 249 4.04 11.67 13.41
CA LEU A 249 3.07 10.77 14.05
C LEU A 249 1.78 11.51 14.41
N ARG A 250 1.90 12.74 14.91
CA ARG A 250 0.75 13.61 15.22
C ARG A 250 -0.07 13.90 13.95
N ILE A 251 0.60 14.26 12.85
CA ILE A 251 -0.04 14.55 11.55
C ILE A 251 -0.75 13.30 11.00
N ILE A 252 -0.08 12.15 10.95
CA ILE A 252 -0.72 10.94 10.40
C ILE A 252 -1.82 10.40 11.33
N GLY A 253 -1.74 10.69 12.63
CA GLY A 253 -2.82 10.41 13.59
C GLY A 253 -4.11 11.14 13.25
N THR A 254 -4.03 12.39 12.78
CA THR A 254 -5.22 13.15 12.34
C THR A 254 -5.75 12.71 10.97
N ALA A 255 -4.93 12.06 10.14
CA ALA A 255 -5.38 11.46 8.89
C ALA A 255 -6.45 10.39 9.13
N ASN A 256 -6.41 9.73 10.29
CA ASN A 256 -7.33 8.67 10.69
C ASN A 256 -7.53 7.60 9.60
N LEU A 257 -6.42 7.18 8.96
CA LEU A 257 -6.41 6.25 7.82
C LEU A 257 -7.42 5.11 8.01
N ASN A 258 -8.30 4.92 7.03
CA ASN A 258 -9.42 3.97 7.12
C ASN A 258 -8.97 2.55 6.75
N PHE A 259 -8.07 1.97 7.56
CA PHE A 259 -7.67 0.57 7.43
C PHE A 259 -8.84 -0.36 7.79
N ILE A 260 -9.33 -1.13 6.82
CA ILE A 260 -10.51 -1.99 7.02
C ILE A 260 -10.19 -3.35 7.64
N ASN A 261 -8.91 -3.75 7.66
CA ASN A 261 -8.47 -5.05 8.17
C ASN A 261 -7.29 -4.97 9.15
N ILE A 262 -7.02 -3.77 9.69
CA ILE A 262 -6.06 -3.54 10.77
C ILE A 262 -6.79 -2.85 11.93
N PRO A 263 -6.65 -3.34 13.17
CA PRO A 263 -7.24 -2.69 14.33
C PRO A 263 -6.62 -1.31 14.57
N LYS A 264 -7.45 -0.33 14.95
CA LYS A 264 -7.00 1.00 15.38
C LYS A 264 -6.75 0.99 16.88
N LEU A 265 -5.63 1.57 17.29
CA LEU A 265 -5.21 1.62 18.69
C LEU A 265 -4.79 3.05 19.02
N ASN A 266 -5.33 3.59 20.11
CA ASN A 266 -4.93 4.89 20.63
C ASN A 266 -3.77 4.69 21.59
N ILE A 267 -2.64 5.35 21.30
CA ILE A 267 -1.41 5.21 22.08
C ILE A 267 -1.01 6.57 22.65
N ASP A 268 -0.53 6.58 23.90
CA ASP A 268 0.19 7.72 24.47
C ASP A 268 1.68 7.54 24.22
N MET A 269 2.23 8.34 23.29
CA MET A 269 3.64 8.31 22.91
C MET A 269 4.61 8.69 24.04
N ASN A 270 4.12 9.22 25.16
CA ASN A 270 4.94 9.50 26.34
C ASN A 270 5.09 8.28 27.25
N LEU A 271 4.17 7.33 27.17
CA LEU A 271 4.16 6.09 27.97
C LEU A 271 4.66 4.89 27.17
N TRP A 272 4.50 4.93 25.85
CA TRP A 272 4.83 3.85 24.93
C TRP A 272 6.30 3.42 24.99
N GLN A 273 6.53 2.12 25.16
CA GLN A 273 7.82 1.47 25.04
C GLN A 273 7.88 0.56 23.81
N PRO A 274 9.05 0.35 23.20
CA PRO A 274 9.20 -0.60 22.09
C PRO A 274 8.66 -2.00 22.37
N SER A 275 8.78 -2.49 23.61
CA SER A 275 8.24 -3.78 24.03
C SER A 275 6.71 -3.87 23.97
N ASP A 276 6.02 -2.73 24.10
CA ASP A 276 4.56 -2.66 24.03
C ASP A 276 4.08 -2.99 22.61
N TYR A 277 4.88 -2.68 21.58
CA TYR A 277 4.59 -3.07 20.20
C TYR A 277 4.50 -4.59 20.06
N ASP A 278 5.52 -5.31 20.55
CA ASP A 278 5.57 -6.77 20.45
C ASP A 278 4.49 -7.44 21.30
N PHE A 279 4.22 -6.91 22.50
CA PHE A 279 3.11 -7.37 23.33
C PHE A 279 1.77 -7.24 22.61
N MET A 280 1.47 -6.05 22.07
CA MET A 280 0.22 -5.80 21.35
C MET A 280 0.09 -6.69 20.11
N ARG A 281 1.18 -6.92 19.39
CA ARG A 281 1.19 -7.83 18.24
C ARG A 281 0.92 -9.27 18.65
N GLY A 282 1.50 -9.74 19.75
CA GLY A 282 1.22 -11.06 20.31
C GLY A 282 -0.26 -11.25 20.63
N VAL A 283 -0.90 -10.28 21.30
CA VAL A 283 -2.34 -10.31 21.60
C VAL A 283 -3.19 -10.39 20.33
N ILE A 284 -2.87 -9.57 19.32
CA ILE A 284 -3.60 -9.56 18.03
C ILE A 284 -3.47 -10.90 17.30
N ASP A 285 -2.31 -11.54 17.36
CA ASP A 285 -2.08 -12.83 16.72
C ASP A 285 -2.86 -13.94 17.47
N GLU A 286 -2.87 -13.91 18.81
CA GLU A 286 -3.64 -14.83 19.65
C GLU A 286 -5.16 -14.73 19.40
N ASP A 287 -5.70 -13.51 19.30
CA ASP A 287 -7.10 -13.25 18.96
C ASP A 287 -7.49 -13.81 17.58
N LYS A 288 -6.51 -13.97 16.68
CA LYS A 288 -6.68 -14.59 15.35
C LYS A 288 -6.46 -16.10 15.36
N GLY A 289 -6.20 -16.70 16.53
CA GLY A 289 -5.84 -18.11 16.65
C GLY A 289 -4.44 -18.43 16.09
N ILE A 290 -3.59 -17.43 15.92
CA ILE A 290 -2.20 -17.58 15.48
C ILE A 290 -1.34 -17.69 16.74
N LYS A 291 -0.51 -18.74 16.82
CA LYS A 291 0.42 -18.89 17.94
C LYS A 291 1.41 -17.73 17.94
N SER A 292 1.44 -16.96 19.03
CA SER A 292 2.37 -15.85 19.25
C SER A 292 3.83 -16.32 19.15
N ARG A 293 4.72 -15.40 18.73
CA ARG A 293 6.15 -15.67 18.51
C ARG A 293 6.95 -15.63 19.80
#